data_AF-D1KBN8-F1
#
_entry.id   AF-D1KBN8-F1
#
_cell.length_a   1.000
_cell.length_b   1.000
_cell.length_c   1.000
_cell.angle_alpha   90.00
_cell.angle_beta   90.00
_cell.angle_gamma   90.00
#
_symmetry.space_group_name_H-M   'P 1'
#
loop_
_entity.id
_entity.type
_entity.pdbx_description
1 polymer ?
#
loop_
_entity_poly.entity_id
_entity_poly.type
_entity_poly.pdbx_seq_one_letter_code
_entity_poly.pdbx_strand_id
1 'polypeptide(L)'
;MSLYDASRRISNGEKPSIGTVVKAAFKTNGSCPSIFLSVILVVLAIAWMMFSPLIYAVFNTGSLNIVNENQTIIQAILAEITSGSNMGFVVAYFSFTAVVGLIAFMISWFSFPMVLDTDCDPFTATMTSLRAAMANKIIMLMWVPLVGILVLIGLITPYFIGLVVVIPVLAHATWHAYKAMIGKLE
;
A
#
# COMPACT_ATOMS: atom_id res chain seq x y z
N MET A 1 -1.23 -2.40 13.58
CA MET A 1 -2.54 -1.98 14.13
C MET A 1 -2.48 -0.75 15.03
N SER A 2 -1.35 -0.41 15.67
CA SER A 2 -1.29 0.68 16.67
C SER A 2 -1.77 2.06 16.20
N LEU A 3 -1.51 2.46 14.95
CA LEU A 3 -1.98 3.74 14.41
C LEU A 3 -3.50 3.75 14.16
N TYR A 4 -4.06 2.60 13.75
CA TYR A 4 -5.50 2.41 13.66
C TYR A 4 -6.14 2.39 15.06
N ASP A 5 -5.48 1.79 16.06
CA ASP A 5 -5.94 1.79 17.45
C ASP A 5 -5.96 3.22 18.04
N ALA A 6 -4.94 4.02 17.75
CA ALA A 6 -4.94 5.44 18.12
C ALA A 6 -6.14 6.19 17.51
N SER A 7 -6.44 5.94 16.23
CA SER A 7 -7.58 6.56 15.55
C SER A 7 -8.93 6.08 16.10
N ARG A 8 -9.05 4.79 16.44
CA ARG A 8 -10.22 4.21 17.12
C ARG A 8 -10.49 4.86 18.48
N ARG A 9 -9.45 4.99 19.30
CA ARG A 9 -9.53 5.65 20.63
C ARG A 9 -9.97 7.11 20.50
N ILE A 10 -9.38 7.85 19.56
CA ILE A 10 -9.79 9.23 19.27
C ILE A 10 -11.27 9.29 18.85
N SER A 11 -11.73 8.37 17.98
CA SER A 11 -13.14 8.33 17.58
C SER A 11 -14.10 7.99 18.72
N ASN A 12 -13.62 7.28 19.76
CA ASN A 12 -14.38 6.96 20.96
C ASN A 12 -14.30 8.06 22.05
N GLY A 13 -13.66 9.19 21.76
CA GLY A 13 -13.51 10.32 22.70
C GLY A 13 -12.37 10.15 23.71
N GLU A 14 -11.54 9.12 23.57
CA GLU A 14 -10.35 8.95 24.40
C GLU A 14 -9.22 9.89 23.96
N LYS A 15 -8.34 10.27 24.90
CA LYS A 15 -7.11 11.05 24.62
C LYS A 15 -5.89 10.14 24.68
N PRO A 16 -5.52 9.44 23.59
CA PRO A 16 -4.35 8.57 23.60
C PRO A 16 -3.07 9.40 23.75
N SER A 17 -2.19 9.00 24.69
CA SER A 17 -0.84 9.55 24.75
C SER A 17 0.05 8.90 23.70
N ILE A 18 1.02 9.64 23.16
CA ILE A 18 2.01 9.12 22.20
C ILE A 18 2.71 7.87 22.76
N GLY A 19 3.08 7.89 24.04
CA GLY A 19 3.72 6.76 24.72
C GLY A 19 2.83 5.52 24.78
N THR A 20 1.52 5.68 24.96
CA THR A 20 0.56 4.56 24.94
C THR A 20 0.45 3.94 23.56
N VAL A 21 0.42 4.75 22.50
CA VAL A 21 0.34 4.27 21.11
C VAL A 21 1.61 3.54 20.69
N VAL A 22 2.79 4.09 21.04
CA VAL A 22 4.08 3.44 20.78
C VAL A 22 4.18 2.13 21.55
N LYS A 23 3.82 2.11 22.84
CA LYS A 23 3.83 0.89 23.64
C LYS A 23 2.86 -0.16 23.12
N ALA A 24 1.69 0.24 22.63
CA ALA A 24 0.72 -0.65 21.97
C ALA A 24 1.26 -1.21 20.63
N ALA A 25 2.06 -0.43 19.89
CA ALA A 25 2.72 -0.91 18.67
C ALA A 25 3.65 -2.10 18.94
N PHE A 26 4.38 -2.06 20.06
CA PHE A 26 5.32 -3.11 20.43
C PHE A 26 4.66 -4.29 21.19
N LYS A 27 3.51 -4.06 21.85
CA LYS A 27 2.84 -5.08 22.68
C LYS A 27 1.73 -5.86 21.95
N THR A 28 1.14 -5.28 20.90
CA THR A 28 -0.10 -5.79 20.28
C THR A 28 0.11 -6.27 18.83
N ASN A 29 1.35 -6.57 18.43
CA ASN A 29 1.64 -7.05 17.08
C ASN A 29 1.43 -8.57 16.96
N GLY A 30 0.17 -8.99 16.85
CA GLY A 30 -0.12 -10.35 16.37
C GLY A 30 -1.44 -10.95 16.81
N SER A 31 -2.58 -10.29 16.61
CA SER A 31 -3.81 -11.09 16.49
C SER A 31 -3.63 -12.00 15.27
N CYS A 32 -3.88 -13.31 15.41
CA CYS A 32 -3.75 -14.28 14.31
C CYS A 32 -4.35 -13.78 12.98
N PRO A 33 -5.50 -13.08 12.99
CA PRO A 33 -6.06 -12.50 11.77
C PRO A 33 -5.17 -11.48 11.05
N SER A 34 -4.53 -10.57 11.80
CA SER A 34 -3.67 -9.52 11.23
C SER A 34 -2.38 -10.06 10.60
N ILE A 35 -1.82 -11.14 11.18
CA ILE A 35 -0.65 -11.82 10.64
C ILE A 35 -1.01 -12.47 9.31
N PHE A 36 -2.17 -13.16 9.24
CA PHE A 36 -2.59 -13.83 8.02
C PHE A 36 -2.82 -12.85 6.86
N LEU A 37 -3.47 -11.72 7.12
CA LEU A 37 -3.63 -10.65 6.13
C LEU A 37 -2.27 -10.12 5.65
N SER A 38 -1.31 -9.98 6.56
CA SER A 38 0.06 -9.57 6.22
C SER A 38 0.75 -10.61 5.33
N VAL A 39 0.58 -11.91 5.62
CA VAL A 39 1.13 -13.00 4.80
C VAL A 39 0.57 -12.96 3.38
N ILE A 40 -0.73 -12.73 3.20
CA ILE A 40 -1.34 -12.59 1.86
C ILE A 40 -0.65 -11.47 1.06
N LEU A 41 -0.45 -10.31 1.68
CA LEU A 41 0.20 -9.18 1.02
C LEU A 41 1.69 -9.44 0.74
N VAL A 42 2.38 -10.16 1.64
CA VAL A 42 3.78 -10.57 1.42
C VAL A 42 3.88 -11.54 0.24
N VAL A 43 2.99 -12.53 0.14
CA VAL A 43 2.97 -13.45 -1.02
C VAL A 43 2.73 -12.68 -2.31
N LEU A 44 1.81 -11.72 -2.31
CA LEU A 44 1.56 -10.86 -3.46
C LEU A 44 2.79 -10.00 -3.82
N ALA A 45 3.48 -9.47 -2.81
CA ALA A 45 4.72 -8.71 -3.00
C ALA A 45 5.86 -9.59 -3.54
N ILE A 46 5.99 -10.83 -3.07
CA ILE A 46 6.96 -11.81 -3.60
C ILE A 46 6.65 -12.13 -5.05
N ALA A 47 5.38 -12.38 -5.38
CA ALA A 47 4.96 -12.59 -6.76
C ALA A 47 5.32 -11.38 -7.64
N TRP A 48 5.03 -10.16 -7.19
CA TRP A 48 5.41 -8.93 -7.89
C TRP A 48 6.92 -8.82 -8.11
N MET A 49 7.72 -9.04 -7.05
CA MET A 49 9.19 -9.02 -7.11
C MET A 49 9.74 -10.08 -8.07
N MET A 50 9.09 -11.24 -8.15
CA MET A 50 9.51 -12.33 -9.03
C MET A 50 9.22 -12.01 -10.51
N PHE A 51 8.07 -11.41 -10.82
CA PHE A 51 7.70 -11.06 -12.18
C PHE A 51 8.38 -9.79 -12.70
N SER A 52 8.74 -8.84 -11.81
CA SER A 52 9.43 -7.60 -12.16
C SER A 52 10.67 -7.80 -13.06
N PRO A 53 11.67 -8.64 -12.69
CA PRO A 53 12.84 -8.89 -13.54
C PRO A 53 12.51 -9.71 -14.79
N LEU A 54 11.48 -10.55 -14.76
CA LEU A 54 11.06 -11.33 -15.94
C LEU A 54 10.49 -10.41 -17.03
N ILE A 55 9.65 -9.45 -16.64
CA ILE A 55 9.12 -8.43 -17.56
C ILE A 55 10.31 -7.65 -18.15
N TYR A 56 11.26 -7.22 -17.31
CA TYR A 56 12.47 -6.55 -17.81
C TYR A 56 13.23 -7.41 -18.82
N ALA A 57 13.45 -8.69 -18.52
CA ALA A 57 14.20 -9.61 -19.39
C ALA A 57 13.54 -9.80 -20.76
N VAL A 58 12.22 -9.94 -20.82
CA VAL A 58 11.47 -10.10 -22.09
C VAL A 58 11.66 -8.92 -23.03
N PHE A 59 11.63 -7.69 -22.51
CA PHE A 59 11.78 -6.49 -23.34
C PHE A 59 13.24 -6.10 -23.61
N ASN A 60 14.18 -6.62 -22.83
CA ASN A 60 15.62 -6.33 -22.94
C ASN A 60 16.44 -7.55 -23.36
N THR A 61 15.81 -8.53 -24.04
CA THR A 61 16.50 -9.72 -24.49
C THR A 61 17.52 -9.34 -25.58
N GLY A 62 18.81 -9.47 -25.27
CA GLY A 62 19.91 -9.19 -26.20
C GLY A 62 20.56 -7.80 -26.06
N SER A 63 20.02 -6.90 -25.22
CA SER A 63 20.72 -5.68 -24.84
C SER A 63 21.55 -5.93 -23.58
N LEU A 64 22.87 -6.06 -23.74
CA LEU A 64 23.79 -5.90 -22.61
C LEU A 64 23.76 -4.42 -22.22
N ASN A 65 22.84 -4.05 -21.33
CA ASN A 65 22.81 -2.71 -20.74
C ASN A 65 24.04 -2.57 -19.85
N ILE A 66 25.16 -2.20 -20.48
CA ILE A 66 26.35 -1.71 -19.81
C ILE A 66 25.92 -0.41 -19.18
N VAL A 67 25.53 -0.46 -17.91
CA VAL A 67 25.41 0.74 -17.08
C VAL A 67 26.78 1.39 -17.16
N ASN A 68 26.83 2.57 -17.77
CA ASN A 68 28.08 3.34 -17.84
C ASN A 68 28.56 3.53 -16.40
N GLU A 69 29.80 3.17 -16.05
CA GLU A 69 30.31 3.23 -14.66
C GLU A 69 30.12 4.61 -14.01
N ASN A 70 29.99 5.64 -14.85
CA ASN A 70 29.80 7.03 -14.44
C ASN A 70 28.34 7.45 -14.20
N GLN A 71 27.36 6.56 -14.37
CA GLN A 71 25.94 6.85 -14.19
C GLN A 71 25.36 6.13 -12.98
N THR A 72 24.51 6.83 -12.23
CA THR A 72 23.71 6.17 -11.19
C THR A 72 22.59 5.35 -11.84
N ILE A 73 22.10 4.32 -11.14
CA ILE A 73 20.96 3.50 -11.57
C ILE A 73 19.75 4.38 -11.94
N ILE A 74 19.51 5.44 -11.17
CA ILE A 74 18.40 6.38 -11.41
C ILE A 74 18.59 7.13 -12.72
N GLN A 75 19.81 7.60 -13.02
CA GLN A 75 20.11 8.30 -14.27
C GLN A 75 19.98 7.38 -15.48
N ALA A 76 20.41 6.12 -15.36
CA ALA A 76 20.26 5.13 -16.43
C ALA A 76 18.79 4.86 -16.76
N ILE A 77 17.96 4.61 -15.73
CA ILE A 77 16.51 4.40 -15.89
C ILE A 77 15.84 5.64 -16.50
N LEU A 78 16.17 6.83 -16.00
CA LEU A 78 15.55 8.07 -16.48
C LEU A 78 15.93 8.36 -17.93
N ALA A 79 17.17 8.09 -18.33
CA ALA A 79 17.62 8.23 -19.71
C ALA A 79 16.87 7.27 -20.64
N GLU A 80 16.65 6.02 -20.22
CA GLU A 80 15.91 5.01 -21.00
C GLU A 80 14.42 5.36 -21.16
N ILE A 81 13.79 5.91 -20.11
CA ILE A 81 12.41 6.40 -20.17
C ILE A 81 12.31 7.63 -21.09
N THR A 82 13.25 8.57 -20.99
CA THR A 82 13.19 9.85 -21.71
C THR A 82 13.57 9.72 -23.18
N SER A 83 14.50 8.81 -23.51
CA SER A 83 14.88 8.51 -24.90
C SER A 83 13.76 7.82 -25.67
N GLY A 84 12.81 7.19 -24.97
CA GLY A 84 11.75 6.37 -25.55
C GLY A 84 12.25 5.05 -26.14
N SER A 85 13.52 4.69 -25.94
CA SER A 85 14.14 3.49 -26.54
C SER A 85 13.48 2.19 -26.12
N ASN A 86 12.84 2.17 -24.94
CA ASN A 86 12.18 1.00 -24.38
C ASN A 86 10.75 1.29 -23.89
N MET A 87 9.97 2.04 -24.67
CA MET A 87 8.61 2.41 -24.30
C MET A 87 7.69 1.19 -24.06
N GLY A 88 7.92 0.09 -24.79
CA GLY A 88 7.21 -1.17 -24.61
C GLY A 88 7.36 -1.74 -23.20
N PHE A 89 8.60 -1.78 -22.68
CA PHE A 89 8.87 -2.17 -21.30
C PHE A 89 8.17 -1.24 -20.31
N VAL A 90 8.31 0.08 -20.48
CA VAL A 90 7.74 1.07 -19.55
C VAL A 90 6.23 0.89 -19.41
N VAL A 91 5.50 0.79 -20.53
CA VAL A 91 4.05 0.62 -20.53
C VAL A 91 3.65 -0.73 -19.93
N ALA A 92 4.32 -1.82 -20.30
CA ALA A 92 4.03 -3.15 -19.79
C ALA A 92 4.29 -3.26 -18.28
N TYR A 93 5.45 -2.76 -17.84
CA TYR A 93 5.86 -2.78 -16.43
C TYR A 93 4.96 -1.90 -15.56
N PHE A 94 4.64 -0.69 -16.03
CA PHE A 94 3.72 0.21 -15.34
C PHE A 94 2.33 -0.43 -15.22
N SER A 95 1.80 -0.97 -16.31
CA SER A 95 0.47 -1.62 -16.32
C SER A 95 0.41 -2.81 -15.38
N PHE A 96 1.43 -3.68 -15.40
CA PHE A 96 1.53 -4.81 -14.50
C PHE A 96 1.58 -4.37 -13.03
N THR A 97 2.46 -3.42 -12.71
CA THR A 97 2.61 -2.90 -11.35
C THR A 97 1.36 -2.19 -10.86
N ALA A 98 0.67 -1.44 -11.73
CA ALA A 98 -0.59 -0.77 -11.41
C ALA A 98 -1.70 -1.78 -11.08
N VAL A 99 -1.83 -2.85 -11.86
CA VAL A 99 -2.84 -3.90 -11.60
C VAL A 99 -2.55 -4.63 -10.29
N VAL A 100 -1.31 -5.05 -10.06
CA VAL A 100 -0.92 -5.74 -8.83
C VAL A 100 -1.10 -4.82 -7.61
N GLY A 101 -0.69 -3.56 -7.73
CA GLY A 101 -0.87 -2.56 -6.69
C GLY A 101 -2.33 -2.29 -6.37
N LEU A 102 -3.19 -2.20 -7.39
CA LEU A 102 -4.63 -2.03 -7.22
C LEU A 102 -5.26 -3.22 -6.47
N ILE A 103 -4.90 -4.45 -6.86
CA ILE A 103 -5.37 -5.67 -6.19
C ILE A 103 -4.91 -5.68 -4.73
N ALA A 104 -3.64 -5.40 -4.47
CA ALA A 104 -3.08 -5.30 -3.12
C ALA A 104 -3.83 -4.27 -2.27
N PHE A 105 -4.13 -3.11 -2.86
CA PHE A 105 -4.86 -2.04 -2.20
C PHE A 105 -6.30 -2.45 -1.86
N MET A 106 -7.04 -3.02 -2.81
CA MET A 106 -8.43 -3.44 -2.59
C MET A 106 -8.54 -4.53 -1.51
N ILE A 107 -7.54 -5.41 -1.40
CA ILE A 107 -7.47 -6.44 -0.36
C ILE A 107 -7.15 -5.83 1.01
N SER A 108 -6.36 -4.75 1.08
CA SER A 108 -5.79 -4.28 2.35
C SER A 108 -6.50 -3.08 2.98
N TRP A 109 -7.07 -2.16 2.20
CA TRP A 109 -7.46 -0.83 2.69
C TRP A 109 -8.46 -0.84 3.87
N PHE A 110 -9.43 -1.76 3.88
CA PHE A 110 -10.40 -1.90 4.98
C PHE A 110 -10.24 -3.17 5.80
N SER A 111 -9.47 -4.15 5.32
CA SER A 111 -9.25 -5.40 6.06
C SER A 111 -8.54 -5.17 7.40
N PHE A 112 -7.56 -4.26 7.45
CA PHE A 112 -6.89 -3.93 8.71
C PHE A 112 -7.80 -3.25 9.75
N PRO A 113 -8.50 -2.13 9.44
CA PRO A 113 -9.40 -1.53 10.42
C PRO A 113 -10.57 -2.45 10.80
N MET A 114 -11.08 -3.27 9.86
CA MET A 114 -12.15 -4.23 10.15
C MET A 114 -11.71 -5.32 11.13
N VAL A 115 -10.53 -5.93 10.94
CA VAL A 115 -9.96 -6.92 11.88
C VAL A 115 -9.65 -6.31 13.25
N LEU A 116 -9.41 -5.00 13.31
CA LEU A 116 -9.19 -4.29 14.58
C LEU A 116 -10.49 -3.93 15.31
N ASP A 117 -11.52 -3.54 14.56
CA ASP A 117 -12.81 -3.11 15.10
C ASP A 117 -13.71 -4.29 15.45
N THR A 118 -13.66 -5.34 14.61
CA THR A 118 -14.44 -6.58 14.74
C THR A 118 -13.50 -7.80 14.77
N ASP A 119 -13.76 -8.76 15.66
CA ASP A 119 -13.06 -10.06 15.74
C ASP A 119 -13.44 -10.97 14.56
N CYS A 120 -13.36 -10.45 13.34
CA CYS A 120 -13.70 -11.16 12.12
C CYS A 120 -12.49 -11.92 11.55
N ASP A 121 -12.79 -13.01 10.84
CA ASP A 121 -11.80 -13.80 10.13
C ASP A 121 -11.18 -13.00 8.94
N PRO A 122 -9.86 -13.15 8.65
CA PRO A 122 -9.17 -12.45 7.57
C PRO A 122 -9.78 -12.62 6.17
N PHE A 123 -10.33 -13.79 5.86
CA PHE A 123 -10.96 -14.02 4.56
C PHE A 123 -12.25 -13.22 4.47
N THR A 124 -13.03 -13.17 5.56
CA THR A 124 -14.23 -12.34 5.65
C THR A 124 -13.89 -10.86 5.51
N ALA A 125 -12.84 -10.40 6.20
CA ALA A 125 -12.36 -9.03 6.11
C ALA A 125 -11.93 -8.67 4.67
N THR A 126 -11.14 -9.54 4.04
CA THR A 126 -10.66 -9.37 2.67
C THR A 126 -11.81 -9.33 1.66
N MET A 127 -12.77 -10.26 1.78
CA MET A 127 -13.93 -10.29 0.89
C MET A 127 -14.82 -9.07 1.05
N THR A 128 -15.00 -8.59 2.29
CA THR A 128 -15.75 -7.37 2.58
C THR A 128 -15.04 -6.15 2.01
N SER A 129 -13.72 -6.07 2.16
CA SER A 129 -12.88 -5.02 1.60
C SER A 129 -12.97 -4.95 0.06
N LEU A 130 -12.91 -6.10 -0.61
CA LEU A 130 -13.09 -6.23 -2.06
C LEU A 130 -14.49 -5.80 -2.50
N ARG A 131 -15.53 -6.27 -1.80
CA ARG A 131 -16.92 -5.88 -2.07
C ARG A 131 -17.14 -4.39 -1.89
N ALA A 132 -16.61 -3.80 -0.82
CA ALA A 132 -16.70 -2.37 -0.55
C ALA A 132 -16.01 -1.55 -1.65
N ALA A 133 -14.84 -1.99 -2.11
CA ALA A 133 -14.13 -1.36 -3.22
C ALA A 133 -14.92 -1.46 -4.55
N MET A 134 -15.47 -2.63 -4.86
CA MET A 134 -16.26 -2.84 -6.08
C MET A 134 -17.61 -2.10 -6.08
N ALA A 135 -18.24 -1.94 -4.91
CA ALA A 135 -19.47 -1.18 -4.75
C ALA A 135 -19.23 0.33 -4.90
N ASN A 136 -18.05 0.82 -4.50
CA ASN A 136 -17.72 2.25 -4.43
C ASN A 136 -16.61 2.64 -5.43
N LYS A 137 -16.82 2.36 -6.72
CA LYS A 137 -15.82 2.59 -7.78
C LYS A 137 -15.37 4.05 -7.89
N ILE A 138 -16.27 5.01 -7.67
CA ILE A 138 -15.95 6.44 -7.72
C ILE A 138 -14.98 6.83 -6.60
N ILE A 139 -15.25 6.36 -5.38
CA ILE A 139 -14.37 6.61 -4.23
C ILE A 139 -13.02 5.95 -4.48
N MET A 140 -12.99 4.72 -4.97
CA MET A 140 -11.76 4.02 -5.34
C MET A 140 -10.93 4.79 -6.38
N LEU A 141 -11.58 5.37 -7.39
CA LEU A 141 -10.91 6.13 -8.46
C LEU A 141 -10.23 7.41 -7.93
N MET A 142 -10.77 8.02 -6.88
CA MET A 142 -10.15 9.20 -6.25
C MET A 142 -9.14 8.81 -5.16
N TRP A 143 -9.48 7.79 -4.36
CA TRP A 143 -8.74 7.43 -3.16
C TRP A 143 -7.43 6.70 -3.49
N VAL A 144 -7.44 5.77 -4.45
CA VAL A 144 -6.22 5.03 -4.83
C VAL A 144 -5.12 5.97 -5.32
N PRO A 145 -5.37 6.89 -6.28
CA PRO A 145 -4.36 7.85 -6.71
C PRO A 145 -3.94 8.79 -5.59
N LEU A 146 -4.87 9.25 -4.73
CA LEU A 146 -4.54 10.14 -3.61
C LEU A 146 -3.55 9.47 -2.65
N VAL A 147 -3.82 8.23 -2.24
CA VAL A 147 -2.90 7.46 -1.40
C VAL A 147 -1.56 7.27 -2.11
N GLY A 148 -1.58 6.90 -3.39
CA GLY A 148 -0.37 6.75 -4.20
C GLY A 148 0.48 8.01 -4.23
N ILE A 149 -0.13 9.17 -4.48
CA ILE A 149 0.57 10.47 -4.52
C ILE A 149 1.16 10.81 -3.16
N LEU A 150 0.40 10.64 -2.07
CA LEU A 150 0.91 10.92 -0.72
C LEU A 150 2.10 10.03 -0.36
N VAL A 151 2.03 8.74 -0.70
CA VAL A 151 3.14 7.80 -0.50
C VAL A 151 4.34 8.19 -1.35
N LEU A 152 4.15 8.54 -2.63
CA LEU A 152 5.22 8.99 -3.52
C LEU A 152 5.89 10.26 -3.01
N ILE A 153 5.12 11.25 -2.55
CA ILE A 153 5.65 12.47 -1.93
C ILE A 153 6.51 12.10 -0.71
N GLY A 154 6.00 11.20 0.16
CA GLY A 154 6.76 10.71 1.30
C GLY A 154 8.06 9.99 0.90
N LEU A 155 8.04 9.22 -0.20
CA LEU A 155 9.21 8.50 -0.69
C LEU A 155 10.27 9.42 -1.32
N ILE A 156 9.85 10.51 -1.96
CA ILE A 156 10.76 11.47 -2.61
C ILE A 156 11.50 12.33 -1.58
N THR A 157 10.94 12.51 -0.37
CA THR A 157 11.64 13.26 0.68
C THR A 157 12.96 12.59 1.09
N PRO A 158 14.00 13.38 1.43
CA PRO A 158 15.28 12.84 1.88
C PRO A 158 15.11 11.85 3.03
N TYR A 159 15.80 10.71 2.93
CA TYR A 159 15.74 9.62 3.92
C TYR A 159 14.31 9.09 4.21
N PHE A 160 13.35 9.31 3.30
CA PHE A 160 11.96 8.89 3.43
C PHE A 160 11.23 9.50 4.65
N ILE A 161 11.72 10.63 5.18
CA ILE A 161 11.20 11.23 6.42
C ILE A 161 9.73 11.65 6.30
N GLY A 162 9.27 11.99 5.10
CA GLY A 162 7.88 12.32 4.82
C GLY A 162 6.92 11.17 5.15
N LEU A 163 7.37 9.91 5.10
CA LEU A 163 6.56 8.76 5.50
C LEU A 163 6.19 8.79 6.99
N VAL A 164 7.01 9.40 7.85
CA VAL A 164 6.70 9.56 9.28
C VAL A 164 5.41 10.36 9.48
N VAL A 165 5.11 11.29 8.58
CA VAL A 165 3.89 12.11 8.61
C VAL A 165 2.77 11.48 7.78
N VAL A 166 3.10 10.97 6.59
CA VAL A 166 2.12 10.39 5.66
C VAL A 166 1.47 9.15 6.25
N ILE A 167 2.22 8.26 6.91
CA ILE A 167 1.69 7.00 7.44
C ILE A 167 0.61 7.25 8.51
N PRO A 168 0.82 8.09 9.55
CA PRO A 168 -0.24 8.43 10.51
C PRO A 168 -1.47 9.07 9.88
N VAL A 169 -1.28 10.01 8.95
CA VAL A 169 -2.38 10.70 8.26
C VAL A 169 -3.22 9.70 7.46
N LEU A 170 -2.57 8.82 6.70
CA LEU A 170 -3.25 7.78 5.94
C LEU A 170 -3.98 6.78 6.84
N ALA A 171 -3.37 6.35 7.95
CA ALA A 171 -4.03 5.45 8.90
C ALA A 171 -5.29 6.10 9.50
N HIS A 172 -5.21 7.38 9.86
CA HIS A 172 -6.34 8.11 10.42
C HIS A 172 -7.46 8.32 9.39
N ALA A 173 -7.11 8.76 8.18
CA ALA A 173 -8.08 9.00 7.13
C ALA A 173 -8.77 7.70 6.67
N THR A 174 -8.01 6.60 6.59
CA THR A 174 -8.54 5.27 6.25
C THR A 174 -9.48 4.74 7.34
N TRP A 175 -9.18 4.99 8.63
CA TRP A 175 -10.10 4.65 9.74
C TRP A 175 -11.45 5.37 9.59
N HIS A 176 -11.44 6.66 9.29
CA HIS A 176 -12.65 7.45 9.12
C HIS A 176 -13.43 7.02 7.87
N ALA A 177 -12.73 6.74 6.76
CA ALA A 177 -13.34 6.19 5.56
C ALA A 177 -14.01 4.83 5.85
N TYR A 178 -13.34 3.96 6.60
CA TYR A 178 -13.89 2.67 7.05
C TYR A 178 -15.17 2.85 7.87
N LYS A 179 -15.16 3.70 8.90
CA LYS A 179 -16.35 3.95 9.74
C LYS A 179 -17.50 4.57 8.94
N ALA A 180 -17.21 5.46 7.99
CA ALA A 180 -18.23 6.08 7.15
C ALA A 180 -18.87 5.10 6.15
N MET A 181 -18.09 4.14 5.63
CA MET A 181 -18.53 3.21 4.57
C MET A 181 -19.13 1.92 5.12
N ILE A 182 -18.58 1.38 6.22
CA ILE A 182 -18.95 0.08 6.78
C ILE A 182 -19.67 0.24 8.13
N GLY A 183 -19.34 1.27 8.91
CA GLY A 183 -19.90 1.48 10.25
C GLY A 183 -21.39 1.87 10.32
N LYS A 184 -22.13 1.80 9.20
CA LYS A 184 -23.59 1.98 9.11
C LYS A 184 -24.36 0.67 8.88
N LEU A 185 -23.71 -0.49 9.01
CA LEU A 185 -24.35 -1.80 8.87
C LEU A 185 -24.87 -2.38 10.21
N GLU A 186 -24.92 -1.57 11.27
CA GLU A 186 -25.58 -1.87 12.54
C GLU A 186 -26.76 -0.91 12.79
#